data_AF-D8LWY3-F1
#
_entry.id   AF-D8LWY3-F1
#
_cell.length_a   1.000
_cell.length_b   1.000
_cell.length_c   1.000
_cell.angle_alpha   90.00
_cell.angle_beta   90.00
_cell.angle_gamma   90.00
#
_symmetry.space_group_name_H-M   'P 1'
#
loop_
_entity.id
_entity.type
_entity.pdbx_description
1 polymer ?
#
loop_
_entity_poly.entity_id
_entity_poly.type
_entity_poly.pdbx_seq_one_letter_code
_entity_poly.pdbx_strand_id
1 'polypeptide(L)'
;MINYILTVKFYISLNLPRKEDGNNFGVEVQSEIISNLSDSLDSARQVLSEMITYFATRASYIVSSRQNPHIADYMNGIATYDNKE
;
A
#
# COMPACT_ATOMS: atom_id res chain seq x y z
N MET A 1 -8.70 -1.40 7.87
CA MET A 1 -8.99 -1.32 6.42
C MET A 1 -8.64 -2.61 5.69
N ILE A 2 -7.36 -3.02 5.63
CA ILE A 2 -6.91 -4.25 4.94
C ILE A 2 -7.74 -5.49 5.30
N ASN A 3 -7.95 -5.75 6.60
CA ASN A 3 -8.72 -6.93 7.03
C ASN A 3 -10.17 -6.91 6.51
N TYR A 4 -10.83 -5.74 6.52
CA TYR A 4 -12.19 -5.62 5.98
C TYR A 4 -12.23 -5.88 4.47
N ILE A 5 -11.27 -5.34 3.72
CA ILE A 5 -11.15 -5.58 2.27
C ILE A 5 -10.96 -7.07 1.99
N LEU A 6 -10.07 -7.73 2.74
CA LEU A 6 -9.81 -9.17 2.61
C LEU A 6 -11.05 -10.01 2.93
N THR A 7 -11.76 -9.68 4.02
CA THR A 7 -13.00 -10.38 4.41
C THR A 7 -14.07 -10.25 3.33
N VAL A 8 -14.31 -9.04 2.80
CA VAL A 8 -15.33 -8.82 1.76
C VAL A 8 -14.93 -9.49 0.45
N LYS A 9 -13.67 -9.34 0.01
CA LYS A 9 -13.17 -9.99 -1.21
C LYS A 9 -13.31 -11.51 -1.12
N PHE A 10 -12.93 -12.10 0.02
CA PHE A 10 -13.06 -13.52 0.26
C PHE A 10 -14.52 -13.97 0.25
N TYR A 11 -15.41 -13.22 0.92
CA TYR A 11 -16.84 -13.48 0.91
C TYR A 11 -17.41 -13.51 -0.51
N ILE A 12 -17.13 -12.49 -1.34
CA ILE A 12 -17.62 -12.44 -2.72
C ILE A 12 -17.03 -13.60 -3.54
N SER A 13 -15.74 -13.91 -3.36
CA SER A 13 -15.08 -15.01 -4.06
C SER A 13 -15.72 -16.37 -3.75
N LEU A 14 -16.15 -16.61 -2.51
CA LEU A 14 -16.89 -17.82 -2.14
C LEU A 14 -18.29 -17.91 -2.75
N ASN A 15 -18.86 -16.77 -3.16
CA ASN A 15 -20.16 -16.69 -3.80
C ASN A 15 -20.09 -16.70 -5.34
N LEU A 16 -18.91 -16.86 -5.94
CA LEU A 16 -18.78 -17.09 -7.38
C LEU A 16 -19.38 -18.47 -7.72
N PRO A 17 -20.35 -18.55 -8.64
CA PRO A 17 -20.95 -19.81 -9.05
C PRO A 17 -19.97 -20.64 -9.91
N ARG A 18 -20.33 -21.90 -10.16
CA ARG A 18 -19.65 -22.72 -11.16
C ARG A 18 -19.73 -22.00 -12.51
N LYS A 19 -18.65 -22.08 -13.31
CA LYS A 19 -18.66 -21.54 -14.68
C LYS A 19 -19.66 -22.31 -15.54
N GLU A 20 -20.56 -21.59 -16.17
CA GLU A 20 -21.58 -22.11 -17.09
C GLU A 20 -21.62 -21.23 -18.34
N ASP A 21 -22.24 -21.72 -19.42
CA ASP A 21 -22.35 -20.98 -20.67
C ASP A 21 -23.62 -20.12 -20.68
N GLY A 22 -23.48 -18.83 -21.04
CA GLY A 22 -24.54 -17.83 -20.97
C GLY A 22 -24.87 -17.33 -19.54
N ASN A 23 -25.67 -16.25 -19.47
CA ASN A 23 -26.12 -15.61 -18.21
C ASN A 23 -24.99 -15.20 -17.23
N ASN A 24 -23.86 -14.72 -17.77
CA ASN A 24 -22.65 -14.43 -16.99
C ASN A 24 -22.55 -12.99 -16.45
N PHE A 25 -23.53 -12.13 -16.73
CA PHE A 25 -23.47 -10.71 -16.32
C PHE A 25 -23.26 -10.53 -14.81
N GLY A 26 -23.97 -11.30 -13.97
CA GLY A 26 -23.79 -11.24 -12.52
C GLY A 26 -22.37 -11.67 -12.07
N VAL A 27 -21.77 -12.63 -12.77
CA VAL A 27 -20.40 -13.11 -12.52
C VAL A 27 -19.37 -12.06 -12.93
N GLU A 28 -19.62 -11.34 -14.03
CA GLU A 28 -18.78 -10.22 -14.48
C GLU A 28 -18.78 -9.09 -13.45
N VAL A 29 -19.95 -8.70 -12.93
CA VAL A 29 -20.06 -7.69 -11.85
C VAL A 29 -19.32 -8.14 -10.59
N GLN A 30 -19.48 -9.40 -10.17
CA GLN A 30 -18.73 -9.94 -9.03
C GLN A 30 -17.21 -9.87 -9.26
N SER A 31 -16.76 -10.18 -10.47
CA SER A 31 -15.35 -10.16 -10.85
C SER A 31 -14.76 -8.74 -10.83
N GLU A 32 -15.52 -7.76 -11.33
CA GLU A 32 -15.13 -6.35 -11.30
C GLU A 32 -14.99 -5.84 -9.85
N ILE A 33 -15.94 -6.17 -8.97
CA ILE A 33 -15.88 -5.80 -7.56
C ILE A 33 -14.63 -6.42 -6.89
N ILE A 34 -14.31 -7.68 -7.18
CA ILE A 34 -13.10 -8.34 -6.69
C ILE A 34 -11.83 -7.62 -7.18
N SER A 35 -11.81 -7.14 -8.42
CA SER A 35 -10.71 -6.33 -8.97
C SER A 35 -10.55 -5.03 -8.18
N ASN A 36 -11.63 -4.26 -8.03
CA ASN A 36 -11.61 -2.98 -7.31
C ASN A 36 -11.16 -3.14 -5.84
N LEU A 37 -11.57 -4.22 -5.18
CA LEU A 37 -11.10 -4.56 -3.84
C LEU A 37 -9.61 -4.90 -3.80
N SER A 38 -9.07 -5.49 -4.87
CA SER A 38 -7.64 -5.79 -4.99
C SER A 38 -6.83 -4.50 -5.13
N ASP A 39 -7.26 -3.58 -5.99
CA ASP A 39 -6.61 -2.27 -6.17
C ASP A 39 -6.63 -1.45 -4.87
N SER A 40 -7.76 -1.50 -4.15
CA SER A 40 -7.90 -0.87 -2.83
C SER A 40 -6.99 -1.49 -1.79
N LEU A 41 -6.80 -2.82 -1.82
CA LEU A 41 -5.88 -3.52 -0.93
C LEU A 41 -4.42 -3.13 -1.19
N ASP A 42 -4.04 -3.03 -2.47
CA ASP A 42 -2.68 -2.67 -2.84
C ASP A 42 -2.38 -1.21 -2.49
N SER A 43 -3.34 -0.31 -2.68
CA SER A 43 -3.26 1.07 -2.18
C SER A 43 -3.09 1.12 -0.65
N ALA A 44 -3.84 0.30 0.09
CA ALA A 44 -3.72 0.23 1.54
C ALA A 44 -2.34 -0.29 2.00
N ARG A 45 -1.77 -1.25 1.28
CA ARG A 45 -0.43 -1.79 1.54
C ARG A 45 0.65 -0.79 1.17
N GLN A 46 0.46 -0.02 0.11
CA GLN A 46 1.39 1.03 -0.31
C GLN A 46 1.56 2.07 0.79
N VAL A 47 0.46 2.54 1.40
CA VAL A 47 0.52 3.47 2.54
C VAL A 47 1.33 2.90 3.72
N LEU A 48 1.17 1.61 4.04
CA LEU A 48 1.97 0.97 5.07
C LEU A 48 3.46 0.89 4.70
N SER A 49 3.75 0.60 3.43
CA SER A 49 5.13 0.57 2.94
C SER A 49 5.77 1.96 3.00
N GLU A 50 5.05 3.01 2.63
CA GLU A 50 5.52 4.40 2.68
C GLU A 50 5.90 4.81 4.11
N MET A 51 5.09 4.44 5.11
CA MET A 51 5.44 4.67 6.52
C MET A 51 6.76 4.01 6.91
N ILE A 52 7.00 2.76 6.48
CA ILE A 52 8.26 2.05 6.76
C ILE A 52 9.42 2.75 6.05
N THR A 53 9.23 3.10 4.78
CA THR A 53 10.22 3.80 3.96
C THR A 53 10.60 5.15 4.55
N TYR A 54 9.64 5.90 5.11
CA TYR A 54 9.91 7.14 5.83
C TYR A 54 10.91 6.94 6.96
N PHE A 55 10.64 6.02 7.89
CA PHE A 55 11.55 5.79 9.02
C PHE A 55 12.91 5.26 8.58
N ALA A 56 12.97 4.36 7.59
CA ALA A 56 14.22 3.82 7.07
C ALA A 56 15.08 4.90 6.41
N THR A 57 14.48 5.74 5.55
CA THR A 57 15.18 6.80 4.82
C THR A 57 15.66 7.89 5.79
N ARG A 58 14.80 8.29 6.73
CA ARG A 58 15.16 9.25 7.77
C ARG A 58 16.32 8.74 8.63
N ALA A 59 16.30 7.47 9.03
CA ALA A 59 17.39 6.85 9.78
C ALA A 59 18.72 6.87 8.99
N SER A 60 18.66 6.62 7.68
CA SER A 60 19.83 6.72 6.79
C SER A 60 20.47 8.11 6.84
N TYR A 61 19.67 9.19 6.74
CA TYR A 61 20.19 10.55 6.85
C TYR A 61 20.83 10.85 8.21
N ILE A 62 20.25 10.34 9.30
CA ILE A 62 20.84 10.46 10.64
C ILE A 62 22.20 9.76 10.71
N VAL A 63 22.31 8.54 10.18
CA VAL A 63 23.57 7.79 10.13
C VAL A 63 24.62 8.57 9.32
N SER A 64 24.25 9.05 8.12
CA SER A 64 25.15 9.84 7.28
C SER A 64 25.61 11.14 7.95
N SER A 65 24.71 11.85 8.64
CA SER A 65 25.04 13.03 9.42
C SER A 65 26.04 12.73 10.53
N ARG A 66 25.83 11.65 11.29
CA ARG A 66 26.76 11.24 12.37
C ARG A 66 28.13 10.85 11.84
N GLN A 67 28.19 10.20 10.68
CA GLN A 67 29.44 9.81 10.03
C GLN A 67 30.20 11.00 9.43
N ASN A 68 29.47 12.05 9.01
CA ASN A 68 30.03 13.22 8.33
C ASN A 68 29.53 14.52 8.98
N PRO A 69 29.92 14.81 10.24
CA PRO A 69 29.33 15.91 11.02
C PRO A 69 29.63 17.31 10.47
N HIS A 70 30.62 17.43 9.57
CA HIS A 70 30.99 18.69 8.91
C HIS A 70 30.12 18.99 7.68
N ILE A 71 29.29 18.05 7.24
CA ILE A 71 28.40 18.21 6.07
C ILE A 71 27.00 18.56 6.59
N ALA A 72 26.70 19.87 6.63
CA ALA A 72 25.43 20.40 7.12
C ALA A 72 24.22 19.90 6.29
N ASP A 73 24.43 19.55 5.03
CA ASP A 73 23.37 19.06 4.13
C ASP A 73 22.68 17.80 4.63
N TYR A 74 23.36 16.92 5.37
CA TYR A 74 22.69 15.76 5.96
C TYR A 74 21.68 16.16 7.03
N MET A 75 21.95 17.20 7.82
CA MET A 75 21.01 17.73 8.81
C MET A 75 19.82 18.44 8.13
N ASN A 76 20.10 19.21 7.09
CA ASN A 76 19.06 19.84 6.27
C ASN A 76 18.19 18.79 5.54
N GLY A 77 18.79 17.67 5.12
CA GLY A 77 18.11 16.56 4.48
C GLY A 77 17.08 15.89 5.38
N ILE A 78 17.38 15.74 6.68
CA ILE A 78 16.40 15.23 7.67
C ILE A 78 15.19 16.16 7.74
N ALA A 79 15.41 17.46 7.95
CA ALA A 79 14.33 18.43 8.07
C ALA A 79 13.52 18.57 6.77
N THR A 80 14.19 18.52 5.61
CA THR A 80 13.51 18.56 4.30
C THR A 80 12.64 17.34 4.09
N TYR A 81 13.14 16.16 4.45
CA TYR A 81 12.39 14.91 4.33
C TYR A 81 11.21 14.85 5.31
N ASP A 82 11.41 15.30 6.55
CA ASP A 82 10.35 15.41 7.57
C ASP A 82 9.22 16.37 7.17
N ASN A 83 9.49 17.39 6.33
CA ASN A 83 8.47 18.33 5.85
C ASN A 83 7.78 17.88 4.55
N LYS A 84 8.37 16.91 3.84
CA LYS A 84 7.83 16.40 2.57
C LYS A 84 6.74 15.37 2.81
N GLU A 85 6.95 14.51 3.80
CA GLU A 85 6.05 13.42 4.20
C GLU A 85 5.01 13.92 5.21
#